data_AF-A0A7Y5E374-F1
#
_entry.id   AF-A0A7Y5E374-F1
#
_cell.length_a   1.000
_cell.length_b   1.000
_cell.length_c   1.000
_cell.angle_alpha   90.00
_cell.angle_beta   90.00
_cell.angle_gamma   90.00
#
_symmetry.space_group_name_H-M   'P 1'
#
loop_
_entity.id
_entity.type
_entity.pdbx_description
1 polymer ?
#
loop_
_entity_poly.entity_id
_entity_poly.type
_entity_poly.pdbx_seq_one_letter_code
_entity_poly.pdbx_strand_id
1 'polypeptide(L)'
;MERPAFAAQYPDDPSVAALVSAFQRGDYRAVRDGALELAKHEDPRVRAAADDLRERTTPDPAARWLLFVAAFLVLATVLYAVTRR
;
A
#
# COMPACT_ATOMS: atom_id res chain seq x y z
N MET A 1 3.73 2.91 20.90
CA MET A 1 2.98 3.14 19.65
C MET A 1 1.77 2.22 19.68
N GLU A 2 0.58 2.75 19.45
CA GLU A 2 -0.65 1.95 19.46
C GLU A 2 -0.68 1.04 18.23
N ARG A 3 -0.87 -0.26 18.45
CA ARG A 3 -0.92 -1.25 17.37
C ARG A 3 -2.29 -1.11 16.67
N PRO A 4 -2.33 -0.89 15.35
CA PRO A 4 -3.59 -0.70 14.66
C PRO A 4 -4.41 -2.00 14.71
N ALA A 5 -5.74 -1.89 14.72
CA ALA A 5 -6.64 -3.02 14.93
C ALA A 5 -6.38 -4.21 13.98
N PHE A 6 -5.98 -3.94 12.74
CA PHE A 6 -5.66 -4.99 11.78
C PHE A 6 -4.40 -5.79 12.10
N ALA A 7 -3.44 -5.17 12.79
CA ALA A 7 -2.18 -5.77 13.19
C ALA A 7 -2.25 -6.43 14.58
N ALA A 8 -3.43 -6.46 15.22
CA ALA A 8 -3.60 -7.02 16.56
C ALA A 8 -3.23 -8.52 16.63
N GLN A 9 -3.38 -9.24 15.52
CA GLN A 9 -3.07 -10.66 15.38
C GLN A 9 -1.63 -10.95 14.91
N TYR A 10 -0.83 -9.91 14.65
CA TYR A 10 0.54 -10.10 14.15
C TYR A 10 1.45 -10.61 15.26
N PRO A 11 2.48 -11.41 14.92
CA PRO A 11 3.47 -11.85 15.89
C PRO A 11 4.22 -10.65 16.49
N ASP A 12 4.67 -10.80 17.74
CA ASP A 12 5.58 -9.86 18.39
C ASP A 12 7.00 -10.06 17.87
N ASP A 13 7.20 -9.62 16.64
CA ASP A 13 8.49 -9.61 15.97
C ASP A 13 8.91 -8.16 15.66
N PRO A 14 10.14 -7.75 15.97
CA PRO A 14 10.61 -6.37 15.77
C PRO A 14 10.64 -5.96 14.30
N SER A 15 10.88 -6.91 13.38
CA SER A 15 10.85 -6.64 11.94
C SER A 15 9.44 -6.36 11.44
N VAL A 16 8.44 -7.11 11.93
CA VAL A 16 7.02 -6.86 11.64
C VAL A 16 6.56 -5.52 12.23
N ALA A 17 6.97 -5.22 13.46
CA ALA A 17 6.66 -3.95 14.11
C ALA A 17 7.23 -2.74 13.33
N ALA A 18 8.43 -2.87 12.77
CA ALA A 18 9.04 -1.84 11.93
C ALA A 18 8.22 -1.58 10.66
N LEU A 19 7.72 -2.62 9.99
CA LEU A 19 6.86 -2.47 8.81
C LEU A 19 5.50 -1.87 9.15
N VAL A 20 4.88 -2.27 10.27
CA VAL A 20 3.63 -1.64 10.74
C VAL A 20 3.83 -0.15 11.00
N SER A 21 4.96 0.23 11.58
CA SER A 21 5.32 1.63 11.80
C SER A 21 5.53 2.39 10.48
N ALA A 22 6.18 1.77 9.48
CA ALA A 22 6.33 2.34 8.14
C ALA A 22 4.98 2.53 7.45
N PHE A 23 4.06 1.56 7.58
CA PHE A 23 2.70 1.64 7.05
C PHE A 23 1.92 2.82 7.65
N GLN A 24 2.00 3.01 8.97
CA GLN A 24 1.35 4.14 9.66
C GLN A 24 1.89 5.51 9.21
N ARG A 25 3.17 5.59 8.81
CA ARG A 25 3.76 6.82 8.26
C ARG A 25 3.47 7.03 6.77
N GLY A 26 2.80 6.10 6.12
CA GLY A 26 2.56 6.14 4.66
C GLY A 26 3.80 5.79 3.82
N ASP A 27 4.85 5.24 4.42
CA ASP A 27 6.05 4.80 3.70
C ASP A 27 5.82 3.42 3.05
N TYR A 28 4.91 3.38 2.07
CA TYR A 28 4.53 2.14 1.40
C TYR A 28 5.65 1.57 0.52
N ARG A 29 6.70 2.35 0.21
CA ARG A 29 7.88 1.80 -0.44
C ARG A 29 8.64 0.90 0.52
N ALA A 30 8.98 1.39 1.72
CA ALA A 30 9.64 0.59 2.73
C ALA A 30 8.81 -0.64 3.14
N VAL A 31 7.48 -0.51 3.22
CA VAL A 31 6.60 -1.66 3.50
C VAL A 31 6.67 -2.73 2.41
N ARG A 32 6.64 -2.34 1.12
CA ARG A 32 6.70 -3.29 0.00
C ARG A 32 8.04 -4.01 -0.06
N ASP A 33 9.13 -3.26 0.04
CA ASP A 33 10.48 -3.81 -0.03
C ASP A 33 10.75 -4.72 1.19
N GLY A 34 10.37 -4.27 2.38
CA GLY A 34 10.52 -5.04 3.61
C GLY A 34 9.62 -6.27 3.69
N ALA A 35 8.38 -6.19 3.23
CA ALA A 35 7.47 -7.35 3.19
C ALA A 35 8.00 -8.45 2.25
N LEU A 36 8.65 -8.09 1.14
CA LEU A 36 9.31 -9.04 0.23
C LEU A 36 10.45 -9.80 0.91
N GLU A 37 11.20 -9.15 1.79
CA GLU A 37 12.26 -9.80 2.56
C GLU A 37 11.69 -10.65 3.71
N LEU A 38 10.70 -10.15 4.45
CA LEU A 38 10.06 -10.91 5.52
C LEU A 38 9.24 -12.11 5.01
N ALA A 39 8.82 -12.11 3.75
CA ALA A 39 8.21 -13.28 3.12
C ALA A 39 9.15 -14.50 3.06
N LYS A 40 10.47 -14.30 3.21
CA LYS A 40 11.48 -15.37 3.27
C LYS A 40 11.76 -15.85 4.70
N HIS A 41 11.12 -15.25 5.70
CA HIS A 41 11.38 -15.55 7.10
C HIS A 41 11.03 -17.01 7.44
N GLU A 42 11.75 -17.59 8.39
CA GLU A 42 11.60 -18.99 8.77
C GLU A 42 10.24 -19.25 9.44
N ASP A 43 9.84 -18.34 10.33
CA ASP A 43 8.54 -18.38 11.01
C ASP A 43 7.36 -18.11 10.03
N PRO A 44 6.44 -19.07 9.85
CA PRO A 44 5.25 -18.90 9.02
C PRO A 44 4.34 -17.75 9.47
N ARG A 45 4.31 -17.40 10.75
CA ARG A 45 3.48 -16.29 11.28
C ARG A 45 4.01 -14.93 10.83
N VAL A 46 5.34 -14.79 10.77
CA VAL A 46 5.99 -13.57 10.27
C VAL A 46 5.75 -13.42 8.78
N ARG A 47 5.84 -14.51 8.00
CA ARG A 47 5.51 -14.49 6.57
C ARG A 47 4.06 -14.08 6.32
N ALA A 48 3.11 -14.66 7.06
CA ALA A 48 1.69 -14.32 6.92
C ALA A 48 1.41 -12.84 7.22
N ALA A 49 2.05 -12.27 8.26
CA ALA A 49 1.94 -10.85 8.57
C ALA A 49 2.55 -9.96 7.47
N ALA A 50 3.67 -10.37 6.87
CA ALA A 50 4.29 -9.66 5.76
C ALA A 50 3.41 -9.67 4.50
N ASP A 51 2.78 -10.81 4.19
CA ASP A 51 1.87 -10.93 3.06
C ASP A 51 0.61 -10.06 3.24
N ASP A 52 -0.03 -10.06 4.42
CA ASP A 52 -1.18 -9.20 4.72
C ASP A 52 -0.81 -7.70 4.61
N LEU A 53 0.36 -7.30 5.12
CA LEU A 53 0.87 -5.93 4.96
C LEU A 53 1.06 -5.54 3.49
N ARG A 54 1.64 -6.43 2.69
CA ARG A 54 1.85 -6.21 1.25
C ARG A 54 0.52 -6.05 0.53
N GLU A 55 -0.43 -6.94 0.78
CA GLU A 55 -1.75 -6.90 0.15
C GLU A 55 -2.47 -5.58 0.44
N ARG A 56 -2.41 -5.09 1.69
CA ARG A 56 -2.95 -3.78 2.09
C ARG A 56 -2.28 -2.59 1.43
N THR A 57 -1.02 -2.70 0.99
CA THR A 57 -0.34 -1.62 0.25
C THR A 57 -0.66 -1.60 -1.23
N THR A 58 -1.34 -2.62 -1.75
CA THR A 58 -1.63 -2.73 -3.17
C THR A 58 -2.90 -1.94 -3.47
N PRO A 59 -2.83 -0.87 -4.29
CA PRO A 59 -4.02 -0.09 -4.61
C PRO A 59 -4.98 -0.94 -5.44
N ASP A 60 -6.28 -0.78 -5.17
CA ASP A 60 -7.35 -1.47 -5.88
C ASP A 60 -7.22 -1.23 -7.42
N PRO A 61 -7.23 -2.28 -8.26
CA PRO A 61 -7.14 -2.14 -9.70
C PRO A 61 -8.18 -1.18 -10.30
N ALA A 62 -9.40 -1.16 -9.75
CA ALA A 62 -10.46 -0.27 -10.19
C ALA A 62 -10.15 1.19 -9.81
N ALA A 63 -9.59 1.44 -8.63
CA ALA A 63 -9.17 2.79 -8.22
C ALA A 63 -8.11 3.36 -9.18
N ARG A 64 -7.17 2.52 -9.63
CA ARG A 64 -6.18 2.90 -10.64
C ARG A 64 -6.85 3.29 -11.97
N TRP A 65 -7.81 2.50 -12.45
CA TRP A 65 -8.55 2.81 -13.68
C TRP A 65 -9.38 4.09 -13.57
N LEU A 66 -10.10 4.28 -12.46
CA LEU A 66 -10.88 5.49 -12.20
C LEU A 66 -10.00 6.73 -12.21
N LEU A 67 -8.80 6.66 -11.63
CA LEU A 67 -7.84 7.76 -11.67
C LEU A 67 -7.40 8.10 -13.10
N PHE A 68 -7.15 7.09 -13.94
CA PHE A 68 -6.84 7.30 -15.35
C PHE A 68 -7.99 7.94 -16.12
N VAL A 69 -9.22 7.45 -15.92
CA VAL A 69 -10.41 8.02 -16.56
C VAL A 69 -10.62 9.46 -16.12
N ALA A 70 -10.48 9.75 -14.82
CA ALA A 70 -10.57 11.11 -14.30
C ALA A 70 -9.51 12.03 -14.91
N ALA A 71 -8.24 11.60 -14.95
CA ALA A 71 -7.16 12.35 -15.58
C ALA A 71 -7.42 12.62 -17.08
N PHE A 72 -7.92 11.61 -17.79
CA PHE A 72 -8.29 11.73 -19.20
C PHE A 72 -9.42 12.74 -19.41
N LEU A 73 -10.48 12.69 -18.60
CA LEU A 73 -11.59 13.64 -18.66
C LEU A 73 -11.14 15.07 -18.38
N VAL A 74 -10.27 15.27 -17.40
CA VAL A 74 -9.67 16.59 -17.11
C VAL A 74 -8.86 17.08 -18.31
N LEU A 75 -8.02 16.23 -18.90
CA LEU A 75 -7.24 16.61 -20.07
C LEU A 75 -8.14 16.94 -21.28
N ALA A 76 -9.15 16.11 -21.54
CA ALA A 76 -10.09 16.30 -22.64
C ALA A 76 -10.89 17.61 -22.49
N THR A 77 -11.36 17.91 -21.28
CA THR A 77 -12.10 19.16 -21.00
C THR A 77 -11.21 20.39 -21.16
N VAL A 78 -9.95 20.34 -20.69
CA VAL A 78 -8.98 21.44 -20.89
C VAL A 78 -8.69 21.64 -22.38
N LEU A 79 -8.39 20.58 -23.14
CA LEU A 79 -8.09 20.68 -24.57
C LEU A 79 -9.27 21.26 -25.35
N TYR A 80 -10.48 20.79 -25.06
CA TYR A 80 -11.70 21.30 -25.67
C TYR A 80 -11.91 22.78 -25.37
N ALA A 81 -11.74 23.19 -24.10
CA ALA A 81 -11.89 24.59 -23.71
C ALA A 81 -10.87 25.51 -24.41
N VAL A 82 -9.65 25.02 -24.64
CA VAL A 82 -8.61 25.76 -25.35
C VAL A 82 -8.88 25.85 -26.85
N THR A 83 -9.34 24.77 -27.49
CA THR A 83 -9.59 24.75 -28.95
C THR A 83 -10.87 25.45 -29.39
N ARG A 84 -11.83 25.67 -28.47
CA ARG A 84 -13.06 26.42 -28.74
C ARG A 84 -13.01 27.91 -28.38
N ARG A 85 -11.88 28.40 -27.84
CA ARG A 85 -11.60 29.83 -27.71
C ARG A 85 -11.04 30.38 -29.01
#